data_AF-A0A9D4PB20-F1
#
_entry.id   AF-A0A9D4PB20-F1
#
_cell.length_a   1.000
_cell.length_b   1.000
_cell.length_c   1.000
_cell.angle_alpha   90.00
_cell.angle_beta   90.00
_cell.angle_gamma   90.00
#
_symmetry.space_group_name_H-M   'P 1'
#
loop_
_entity.id
_entity.type
_entity.pdbx_description
1 polymer ?
#
loop_
_entity_poly.entity_id
_entity_poly.type
_entity_poly.pdbx_seq_one_letter_code
_entity_poly.pdbx_strand_id
1 'polypeptide(L)'
;MSVLLLEPFYGGSHKQLIDLLSEDLGVCRLVTLPANKWHWRARTAALWLAECIEPSDDYRVLMASGTLNLAELLGLRPDLVPLRKVLYMHENQLAYPVQKEQQRDYQYGYNQVTSW
;
A
#
# COMPACT_ATOMS: atom_id res chain seq x y z
N MET A 1 -16.25 3.10 -12.99
CA MET A 1 -15.09 3.78 -12.41
C MET A 1 -14.31 2.73 -11.66
N SER A 2 -13.08 2.39 -12.08
CA SER A 2 -12.32 1.30 -11.46
C SER A 2 -11.30 1.83 -10.47
N VAL A 3 -11.22 1.14 -9.33
CA VAL A 3 -10.27 1.41 -8.25
C VAL A 3 -9.15 0.38 -8.34
N LEU A 4 -7.90 0.83 -8.35
CA LEU A 4 -6.73 -0.02 -8.14
C LEU A 4 -6.44 -0.07 -6.64
N LEU A 5 -6.70 -1.22 -6.01
CA LEU A 5 -6.52 -1.43 -4.56
C LEU A 5 -5.26 -2.25 -4.31
N LEU A 6 -4.31 -1.69 -3.58
CA LEU A 6 -2.99 -2.26 -3.33
C LEU A 6 -2.79 -2.55 -1.83
N GLU A 7 -2.61 -3.83 -1.47
CA GLU A 7 -2.27 -4.22 -0.09
C GLU A 7 -1.03 -5.13 -0.07
N PRO A 8 0.16 -4.56 0.22
CA PRO A 8 1.39 -5.31 0.40
C PRO A 8 1.42 -6.31 1.55
N PHE A 9 0.49 -6.25 2.49
CA PHE A 9 0.43 -7.15 3.64
C PHE A 9 -0.99 -7.69 3.83
N TYR A 10 -1.39 -8.60 2.96
CA TYR A 10 -2.76 -9.10 2.92
C TYR A 10 -2.94 -10.33 3.82
N GLY A 11 -3.38 -10.08 5.05
CA GLY A 11 -3.72 -11.08 6.06
C GLY A 11 -4.21 -10.43 7.35
N GLY A 12 -4.70 -11.24 8.30
CA GLY A 12 -5.23 -10.73 9.57
C GLY A 12 -6.27 -9.61 9.38
N SER A 13 -6.12 -8.52 10.13
CA SER A 13 -7.01 -7.35 10.07
C SER A 13 -6.90 -6.55 8.77
N HIS A 14 -5.74 -6.56 8.08
CA HIS A 14 -5.61 -5.94 6.75
C HIS A 14 -6.52 -6.62 5.74
N LYS A 15 -6.50 -7.96 5.70
CA LYS A 15 -7.36 -8.75 4.80
C LYS A 15 -8.83 -8.47 5.05
N GLN A 16 -9.26 -8.43 6.32
CA GLN A 16 -10.64 -8.14 6.68
C GLN A 16 -11.10 -6.77 6.15
N LEU A 17 -10.26 -5.74 6.32
CA LEU A 17 -10.57 -4.40 5.81
C LEU A 17 -10.61 -4.37 4.28
N ILE A 18 -9.61 -4.95 3.62
CA ILE A 18 -9.51 -4.96 2.15
C ILE A 18 -10.65 -5.74 1.50
N ASP A 19 -11.07 -6.86 2.09
CA ASP A 19 -12.19 -7.64 1.60
C ASP A 19 -13.48 -6.81 1.64
N LEU A 20 -13.76 -6.17 2.78
CA LEU A 20 -14.91 -5.27 2.93
C LEU A 20 -14.87 -4.11 1.93
N LEU A 21 -13.73 -3.43 1.80
CA LEU A 21 -13.58 -2.33 0.84
C LEU A 21 -13.74 -2.80 -0.60
N SER A 22 -13.23 -3.98 -0.94
CA SER A 22 -13.36 -4.53 -2.29
C SER A 22 -14.80 -4.90 -2.63
N GLU A 23 -15.59 -5.33 -1.64
CA GLU A 23 -17.02 -5.62 -1.80
C GLU A 23 -17.83 -4.31 -1.97
N ASP A 24 -17.57 -3.30 -1.14
CA ASP A 24 -18.36 -2.06 -1.12
C ASP A 24 -18.03 -1.08 -2.25
N LEU A 25 -16.78 -1.05 -2.74
CA LEU A 25 -16.34 -0.09 -3.77
C LEU A 25 -16.67 -0.53 -5.21
N GLY A 26 -17.17 -1.77 -5.41
CA GLY A 26 -17.55 -2.28 -6.73
C GLY A 26 -16.36 -2.80 -7.55
N VAL A 27 -16.18 -2.31 -8.79
CA VAL A 27 -15.13 -2.80 -9.71
C VAL A 27 -13.74 -2.36 -9.23
N CYS A 28 -13.10 -3.23 -8.46
CA CYS A 28 -11.76 -3.04 -7.94
C CYS A 28 -10.79 -4.05 -8.56
N ARG A 29 -9.66 -3.56 -9.09
CA ARG A 29 -8.49 -4.42 -9.31
C ARG A 29 -7.72 -4.49 -8.01
N LEU A 30 -7.83 -5.63 -7.34
CA LEU A 30 -7.08 -5.91 -6.11
C LEU A 30 -5.73 -6.56 -6.46
N VAL A 31 -4.63 -5.97 -5.99
CA VAL A 31 -3.29 -6.54 -6.08
C VAL A 31 -2.68 -6.62 -4.68
N THR A 32 -2.32 -7.83 -4.27
CA THR A 32 -1.93 -8.12 -2.89
C THR A 32 -0.68 -8.95 -2.78
N LEU A 33 -0.01 -8.85 -1.64
CA LEU A 33 1.09 -9.73 -1.26
C LEU A 33 0.78 -10.46 0.06
N PRO A 34 1.25 -11.71 0.25
CA PRO A 34 1.02 -12.45 1.49
C PRO A 34 1.50 -11.70 2.73
N ALA A 35 0.72 -11.78 3.82
CA ALA A 35 1.02 -11.24 5.14
C ALA A 35 2.15 -11.99 5.87
N ASN A 36 3.34 -11.94 5.29
CA ASN A 36 4.57 -12.42 5.91
C ASN A 36 5.68 -11.38 5.72
N LYS A 37 6.66 -11.42 6.62
CA LYS A 37 7.87 -10.57 6.56
C LYS A 37 7.52 -9.08 6.32
N TRP A 38 6.69 -8.48 7.19
CA TRP A 38 6.16 -7.12 6.98
C TRP A 38 7.26 -6.08 6.70
N HIS A 39 8.40 -6.17 7.38
CA HIS A 39 9.57 -5.31 7.13
C HIS A 39 10.04 -5.38 5.66
N TRP A 40 10.04 -6.57 5.07
CA TRP A 40 10.34 -6.75 3.65
C TRP A 40 9.24 -6.16 2.78
N ARG A 41 7.97 -6.34 3.12
CA ARG A 41 6.85 -5.72 2.39
C ARG A 41 6.99 -4.20 2.34
N ALA A 42 7.32 -3.57 3.46
CA ALA A 42 7.50 -2.13 3.53
C ALA A 42 8.69 -1.61 2.70
N ARG A 43 9.68 -2.47 2.39
CA ARG A 43 10.89 -2.11 1.64
C ARG A 43 10.84 -2.47 0.16
N THR A 44 10.13 -3.53 -0.22
CA THR A 44 10.28 -4.13 -1.56
C THR A 44 8.97 -4.30 -2.30
N ALA A 45 7.81 -4.03 -1.68
CA ALA A 45 6.53 -4.24 -2.33
C ALA A 45 6.35 -3.35 -3.56
N ALA A 46 6.86 -2.11 -3.54
CA ALA A 46 6.78 -1.21 -4.68
C ALA A 46 7.41 -1.81 -5.94
N LEU A 47 8.61 -2.39 -5.82
CA LEU A 47 9.30 -3.07 -6.91
C LEU A 47 8.47 -4.22 -7.49
N TRP A 48 7.94 -5.10 -6.63
CA TRP A 48 7.13 -6.23 -7.09
C TRP A 48 5.81 -5.76 -7.72
N LEU A 49 5.14 -4.79 -7.11
CA LEU A 49 3.86 -4.27 -7.59
C LEU A 49 4.00 -3.54 -8.93
N ALA A 50 5.12 -2.88 -9.17
CA ALA A 50 5.40 -2.21 -10.44
C ALA A 50 5.33 -3.18 -11.63
N GLU A 51 5.73 -4.45 -11.44
CA GLU A 51 5.67 -5.49 -12.48
C GLU A 51 4.28 -6.13 -12.62
N CYS A 52 3.54 -6.24 -11.53
CA CYS A 52 2.30 -7.02 -11.49
C CYS A 52 1.03 -6.21 -11.75
N ILE A 53 1.08 -4.88 -11.62
CA ILE A 53 -0.04 -4.02 -11.97
C ILE A 53 -0.14 -3.93 -13.50
N GLU A 54 -1.14 -4.57 -14.08
CA GLU A 54 -1.43 -4.44 -15.50
C GLU A 54 -1.81 -2.99 -15.85
N PRO A 55 -1.24 -2.39 -16.90
CA PRO A 55 -1.65 -1.07 -17.38
C PRO A 55 -3.13 -1.06 -17.77
N SER A 56 -3.85 0.01 -17.38
CA SER A 56 -5.25 0.19 -17.75
C SER A 56 -5.60 1.67 -17.76
N ASP A 57 -6.24 2.12 -18.84
CA ASP A 57 -6.78 3.46 -18.97
C ASP A 57 -8.09 3.66 -18.20
N ASP A 58 -8.62 2.61 -17.56
CA ASP A 58 -9.86 2.68 -16.78
C ASP A 58 -9.63 3.10 -15.33
N TYR A 59 -8.41 2.92 -14.81
CA TYR A 59 -8.09 3.28 -13.44
C TYR A 59 -8.31 4.78 -13.24
N ARG A 60 -9.02 5.13 -12.17
CA ARG A 60 -9.26 6.53 -11.77
C ARG A 60 -8.73 6.82 -10.36
N VAL A 61 -8.72 5.80 -9.50
CA VAL A 61 -8.30 5.90 -8.11
C VAL A 61 -7.29 4.79 -7.82
N LEU A 62 -6.18 5.15 -7.19
CA LEU A 62 -5.23 4.22 -6.58
C LEU A 62 -5.39 4.32 -5.07
N MET A 63 -5.81 3.21 -4.45
CA MET A 63 -5.92 3.06 -3.00
C MET A 63 -4.81 2.13 -2.53
N ALA A 64 -4.06 2.53 -1.50
CA ALA A 64 -2.98 1.71 -0.95
C ALA A 64 -2.89 1.80 0.57
N SER A 65 -2.41 0.73 1.19
CA SER A 65 -2.07 0.74 2.62
C SER A 65 -0.75 1.47 2.88
N GLY A 66 -0.60 2.03 4.08
CA GLY A 66 0.61 2.68 4.57
C GLY A 66 1.82 1.75 4.72
N THR A 67 1.65 0.45 4.48
CA THR A 67 2.77 -0.49 4.32
C THR A 67 3.51 -0.25 3.00
N LEU A 68 2.83 0.25 1.96
CA LEU A 68 3.46 0.54 0.68
C LEU A 68 4.27 1.84 0.73
N ASN A 69 5.51 1.80 0.27
CA ASN A 69 6.20 3.01 -0.18
C ASN A 69 5.58 3.47 -1.51
N LEU A 70 4.54 4.28 -1.44
CA LEU A 70 3.78 4.71 -2.61
C LEU A 70 4.62 5.63 -3.51
N ALA A 71 5.47 6.48 -2.93
CA ALA A 71 6.35 7.35 -3.70
C ALA A 71 7.30 6.55 -4.61
N GLU A 72 7.87 5.46 -4.10
CA GLU A 72 8.71 4.55 -4.87
C GLU A 72 7.92 3.88 -6.00
N LEU A 73 6.70 3.38 -5.73
CA LEU A 73 5.86 2.80 -6.76
C LEU A 73 5.55 3.82 -7.87
N LEU A 74 5.20 5.06 -7.51
CA LEU A 74 4.91 6.11 -8.49
C LEU A 74 6.15 6.53 -9.31
N GLY A 75 7.34 6.44 -8.72
CA GLY A 75 8.60 6.63 -9.45
C GLY A 75 8.88 5.51 -10.47
N LEU A 76 8.51 4.27 -10.13
CA LEU A 76 8.63 3.10 -11.02
C LEU A 76 7.50 3.02 -12.06
N ARG A 77 6.34 3.60 -11.75
CA ARG A 77 5.13 3.58 -12.59
C ARG A 77 4.56 4.98 -12.81
N PRO A 78 5.20 5.78 -13.68
CA PRO A 78 4.73 7.14 -14.00
C PRO A 78 3.30 7.19 -14.54
N ASP A 79 2.80 6.11 -15.14
CA ASP A 79 1.41 5.96 -15.61
C ASP A 79 0.39 6.00 -14.47
N LEU A 80 0.78 5.68 -13.24
CA LEU A 80 -0.10 5.72 -12.06
C LEU A 80 -0.12 7.10 -11.38
N VAL A 81 0.83 7.99 -11.70
CA VAL A 81 0.95 9.34 -11.11
C VAL A 81 -0.32 10.20 -11.28
N PRO A 82 -1.01 10.20 -12.44
CA PRO A 82 -2.21 11.01 -12.65
C PRO A 82 -3.43 10.55 -11.87
N LEU A 83 -3.44 9.31 -11.35
CA LEU A 83 -4.57 8.77 -10.61
C LEU A 83 -4.85 9.61 -9.35
N ARG A 84 -6.09 9.58 -8.86
CA ARG A 84 -6.38 10.08 -7.51
C ARG A 84 -5.84 9.07 -6.50
N LYS A 85 -5.02 9.53 -5.55
CA LYS A 85 -4.37 8.67 -4.56
C LYS A 85 -5.13 8.73 -3.25
N VAL A 86 -5.38 7.57 -2.65
CA VAL A 86 -5.87 7.44 -1.28
C VAL A 86 -4.91 6.50 -0.55
N LEU A 87 -4.21 7.04 0.44
CA LEU A 87 -3.32 6.27 1.29
C LEU A 87 -4.00 6.10 2.66
N TYR A 88 -4.29 4.87 3.06
CA TYR A 88 -4.84 4.60 4.38
C TYR A 88 -3.77 4.00 5.30
N MET A 89 -3.73 4.45 6.55
CA MET A 89 -2.77 3.98 7.54
C MET A 89 -3.44 2.90 8.40
N HIS A 90 -3.19 1.62 8.09
CA HIS A 90 -3.58 0.53 8.98
C HIS A 90 -2.73 0.56 10.27
N GLU A 91 -1.43 0.80 10.10
CA GLU A 91 -0.49 1.18 11.14
C GLU A 91 0.27 2.45 10.74
N ASN A 92 0.40 3.38 11.69
CA ASN A 92 1.25 4.56 11.53
C ASN A 92 2.60 4.32 12.22
N GLN A 93 3.68 4.20 11.44
CA GLN A 93 5.02 3.88 11.93
C GLN A 93 5.71 5.07 12.63
N LEU A 94 5.23 6.31 12.41
CA LEU A 94 5.68 7.49 13.15
C LEU A 94 5.17 7.45 14.60
N ALA A 95 3.91 7.04 14.77
CA ALA A 95 3.21 7.05 16.06
C ALA A 95 2.90 5.65 16.61
N TYR A 96 3.57 4.61 16.11
CA TYR A 96 3.23 3.24 16.47
C TYR A 96 3.47 2.99 17.97
N PRO A 97 2.49 2.45 18.70
CA PRO A 97 2.64 2.16 20.12
C PRO A 97 3.66 1.04 20.30
N VAL A 98 4.68 1.30 21.13
CA VAL A 98 5.68 0.29 21.48
C VAL A 98 5.52 -0.08 22.95
N GLN A 99 5.41 -1.38 23.23
CA GLN A 99 5.41 -1.89 24.61
C GLN A 99 6.80 -1.81 25.26
N LYS A 100 7.85 -1.86 24.43
CA LYS A 100 9.24 -1.75 24.83
C LYS A 100 9.95 -0.79 23.89
N GLU A 101 10.59 0.23 24.44
CA GLU A 101 11.42 1.13 23.67
C GLU A 101 12.61 0.37 23.10
N GLN A 102 12.69 0.35 21.78
CA GLN A 102 13.80 -0.21 21.01
C GLN A 102 14.21 0.82 19.98
N GLN A 103 15.44 0.72 19.48
CA GLN A 103 15.89 1.55 18.38
C GLN A 103 14.96 1.34 17.18
N ARG A 104 14.28 2.41 16.77
CA ARG A 104 13.36 2.36 15.64
C ARG A 104 14.15 2.35 14.34
N ASP A 105 13.69 1.53 13.40
CA ASP A 105 14.10 1.65 12.01
C ASP A 105 13.31 2.80 11.38
N TYR A 106 14.00 3.93 11.18
CA TYR A 106 13.38 5.15 10.65
C TYR A 106 12.87 4.99 9.22
N GLN A 107 13.31 3.96 8.50
CA GLN A 107 12.89 3.74 7.12
C GLN A 107 11.38 3.62 6.99
N TYR A 108 10.69 2.95 7.91
CA TYR A 108 9.24 2.74 7.77
C TYR A 108 8.43 4.03 7.96
N GLY A 109 8.82 4.85 8.93
CA GLY A 109 8.25 6.18 9.11
C GLY A 109 8.56 7.10 7.93
N TYR A 110 9.80 7.05 7.43
CA TYR A 110 10.22 7.80 6.24
C TYR A 110 9.40 7.43 5.01
N ASN A 111 9.24 6.13 4.72
CA ASN A 111 8.44 5.64 3.59
C ASN A 111 6.99 6.13 3.66
N GLN A 112 6.42 6.17 4.86
CA GLN A 112 5.09 6.74 5.07
C GLN A 112 5.08 8.23 4.79
N VAL A 113 6.00 9.03 5.36
CA VAL A 113 6.08 10.49 5.12
C VAL A 113 6.25 10.82 3.64
N THR A 114 7.11 10.10 2.91
CA THR A 114 7.34 10.38 1.49
C THR A 114 6.15 10.02 0.61
N SER A 115 5.25 9.16 1.10
CA SER A 115 4.06 8.73 0.38
C SER A 115 2.87 9.70 0.50
N TRP A 116 3.00 10.77 1.30
CA TRP A 116 1.97 11.80 1.52
C TRP A 116 1.98 12.87 0.42
#